data_AF-A0A6J4PJS2-F1
#
_entry.id   AF-A0A6J4PJS2-F1
#
_cell.length_a   1.000
_cell.length_b   1.000
_cell.length_c   1.000
_cell.angle_alpha   90.00
_cell.angle_beta   90.00
_cell.angle_gamma   90.00
#
_symmetry.space_group_name_H-M   'P 1'
#
loop_
_entity.id
_entity.type
_entity.pdbx_description
1 polymer ?
#
loop_
_entity_poly.entity_id
_entity_poly.type
_entity_poly.pdbx_seq_one_letter_code
_entity_poly.pdbx_strand_id
1 'polypeptide(L)'
;MPAMTESPEASQPRTLLLVDGSSYLYRAFHAMPDLRAVPGDPTSPATGAIRGMINMMQKLRKDVRADYAACVFDAPGKTFRDDLYPEYKATRSPMPDDLRAQIEPIHEVVRLLGWKVLYVPSVEADDVIGTLSCMAKERGIHTVISSGDKDLSQLVNEHVVVIDTMNDRVRDIAGVEAEFGVPPRLMVDYQTLVGDSVDNVPGVDKVGPKTAVKLLQEYG
;
A
#
# COMPACT_ATOMS: atom_id res chain seq x y z
N MET A 1 17.49 -51.21 -18.47
CA MET A 1 16.43 -50.40 -17.82
C MET A 1 16.70 -48.96 -18.21
N PRO A 2 15.85 -48.27 -18.98
CA PRO A 2 16.10 -46.88 -19.32
C PRO A 2 15.83 -46.01 -18.08
N ALA A 3 16.72 -45.06 -17.83
CA ALA A 3 16.58 -44.09 -16.76
C ALA A 3 15.36 -43.20 -17.04
N MET A 4 14.48 -43.08 -16.05
CA MET A 4 13.40 -42.10 -16.05
C MET A 4 14.03 -40.72 -15.93
N THR A 5 13.98 -39.93 -17.00
CA THR A 5 14.19 -38.48 -16.95
C THR A 5 13.08 -37.88 -16.09
N GLU A 6 13.41 -37.44 -14.89
CA GLU A 6 12.58 -36.52 -14.13
C GLU A 6 12.47 -35.21 -14.94
N SER A 7 11.25 -34.91 -15.36
CA SER A 7 10.89 -33.58 -15.84
C SER A 7 11.12 -32.58 -14.70
N PRO A 8 11.69 -31.38 -14.94
CA PRO A 8 11.80 -30.39 -13.89
C PRO A 8 10.39 -30.02 -13.43
N GLU A 9 10.05 -30.31 -12.18
CA GLU A 9 8.88 -29.71 -11.52
C GLU A 9 8.99 -28.20 -11.71
N ALA A 10 8.00 -27.59 -12.36
CA ALA A 10 7.92 -26.15 -12.46
C ALA A 10 7.85 -25.61 -11.03
N SER A 11 8.96 -25.09 -10.51
CA SER A 11 9.01 -24.38 -9.23
C SER A 11 7.89 -23.37 -9.23
N GLN A 12 7.02 -23.42 -8.22
CA GLN A 12 5.99 -22.39 -8.08
C GLN A 12 6.65 -21.01 -8.10
N PRO A 13 6.06 -20.04 -8.81
CA PRO A 13 6.65 -18.73 -8.94
C PRO A 13 6.70 -18.07 -7.56
N ARG A 14 7.86 -17.49 -7.22
CA ARG A 14 8.08 -16.88 -5.90
C ARG A 14 7.20 -15.67 -5.71
N THR A 15 6.88 -15.36 -4.47
CA THR A 15 6.02 -14.22 -4.11
C THR A 15 6.75 -13.21 -3.23
N LEU A 16 6.66 -11.93 -3.60
CA LEU A 16 7.04 -10.76 -2.82
C LEU A 16 5.78 -10.13 -2.21
N LEU A 17 5.78 -9.99 -0.89
CA LEU A 17 4.75 -9.25 -0.15
C LEU A 17 5.25 -7.87 0.23
N LEU A 18 4.61 -6.84 -0.28
CA LEU A 18 4.88 -5.44 0.05
C LEU A 18 3.75 -4.89 0.91
N VAL A 19 4.08 -4.39 2.10
CA VAL A 19 3.11 -3.78 3.02
C VAL A 19 3.30 -2.28 2.99
N ASP A 20 2.23 -1.55 2.73
CA ASP A 20 2.16 -0.11 2.98
C ASP A 20 2.04 0.13 4.49
N GLY A 21 3.20 0.31 5.12
CA GLY A 21 3.36 0.52 6.55
C GLY A 21 2.75 1.83 7.03
N SER A 22 2.79 2.89 6.21
CA SER A 22 2.15 4.16 6.53
C SER A 22 0.64 4.02 6.62
N SER A 23 0.01 3.41 5.61
CA SER A 23 -1.44 3.12 5.62
C SER A 23 -1.82 2.23 6.80
N TYR A 24 -1.02 1.20 7.09
CA TYR A 24 -1.23 0.34 8.25
C TYR A 24 -1.12 1.12 9.57
N LEU A 25 -0.16 2.02 9.71
CA LEU A 25 0.08 2.80 10.91
C LEU A 25 -1.12 3.72 11.24
N TYR A 26 -1.61 4.48 10.25
CA TYR A 26 -2.81 5.33 10.43
C TYR A 26 -4.05 4.50 10.75
N ARG A 27 -4.22 3.38 10.06
CA ARG A 27 -5.32 2.45 10.30
C ARG A 27 -5.29 1.85 11.70
N ALA A 28 -4.12 1.41 12.17
CA ALA A 28 -3.93 0.90 13.52
C ALA A 28 -4.32 1.95 14.57
N PHE A 29 -3.94 3.21 14.34
CA PHE A 29 -4.25 4.30 15.26
C PHE A 29 -5.75 4.57 15.38
N HIS A 30 -6.49 4.58 14.27
CA HIS A 30 -7.92 4.87 14.28
C HIS A 30 -8.80 3.67 14.65
N ALA A 31 -8.34 2.44 14.40
CA ALA A 31 -9.10 1.23 14.73
C ALA A 31 -8.99 0.83 16.21
N MET A 32 -7.91 1.23 16.89
CA MET A 32 -7.64 0.82 18.26
C MET A 32 -8.21 1.83 19.25
N PRO A 33 -8.73 1.38 20.41
CA PRO A 33 -9.09 2.29 21.50
C PRO A 33 -7.83 3.00 22.01
N ASP A 34 -8.01 4.07 22.80
CA ASP A 34 -6.89 4.72 23.46
C ASP A 34 -6.25 3.76 24.48
N LEU A 35 -5.08 3.23 24.12
CA LEU A 35 -4.29 2.35 24.96
C LEU A 35 -3.02 3.06 25.39
N ARG A 36 -2.73 2.93 26.68
CA ARG A 36 -1.60 3.59 27.34
C ARG A 36 -0.69 2.54 27.97
N ALA A 37 0.62 2.80 27.98
CA ALA A 37 1.59 1.92 28.63
C ALA A 37 1.27 1.69 30.13
N VAL A 38 0.79 2.73 30.82
CA VAL A 38 0.16 2.64 32.13
C VAL A 38 -1.37 2.75 31.94
N PRO A 39 -2.12 1.66 32.14
CA PRO A 39 -3.57 1.68 31.94
C PRO A 39 -4.26 2.72 32.83
N GLY A 40 -5.12 3.54 32.22
CA GLY A 40 -5.90 4.57 32.93
C GLY A 40 -5.18 5.89 33.19
N ASP A 41 -3.90 6.03 32.80
CA ASP A 41 -3.16 7.29 32.83
C ASP A 41 -3.14 7.94 31.43
N PRO A 42 -3.88 9.03 31.19
CA PRO A 42 -3.90 9.71 29.89
C PRO A 42 -2.55 10.35 29.50
N THR A 43 -1.66 10.57 30.47
CA THR A 43 -0.33 11.17 30.24
C THR A 43 0.73 10.14 29.87
N SER A 44 0.42 8.84 30.07
CA SER A 44 1.31 7.76 29.69
C SER A 44 1.42 7.65 28.16
N PRO A 45 2.57 7.17 27.63
CA PRO A 45 2.74 6.94 26.19
C PRO A 45 1.62 6.08 25.60
N ALA A 46 1.09 6.51 24.45
CA ALA A 46 0.13 5.75 23.67
C ALA A 46 0.79 4.50 23.06
N THR A 47 0.03 3.40 23.01
CA THR A 47 0.49 2.09 22.50
C THR A 47 -0.52 1.42 21.57
N GLY A 48 -1.64 2.10 21.30
CA GLY A 48 -2.74 1.61 20.45
C GLY A 48 -2.28 1.19 19.06
N ALA A 49 -1.57 2.08 18.36
CA ALA A 49 -1.11 1.83 17.00
C ALA A 49 -0.07 0.70 16.95
N ILE A 50 0.81 0.59 17.96
CA ILE A 50 1.76 -0.53 18.06
C ILE A 50 1.00 -1.86 18.13
N ARG A 51 0.00 -1.98 19.01
CA ARG A 51 -0.79 -3.21 19.14
C ARG A 51 -1.57 -3.53 17.86
N GLY A 52 -2.18 -2.52 17.24
CA GLY A 52 -2.90 -2.67 15.97
C GLY A 52 -1.98 -3.15 14.86
N MET A 53 -0.79 -2.56 14.73
CA MET A 53 0.22 -2.95 13.75
C MET A 53 0.61 -4.42 13.91
N ILE A 54 0.96 -4.85 15.12
CA ILE A 54 1.33 -6.25 15.42
C ILE A 54 0.22 -7.21 14.96
N ASN A 55 -1.03 -6.93 15.34
CA ASN A 55 -2.17 -7.78 15.01
C ASN A 55 -2.37 -7.90 13.49
N MET A 56 -2.33 -6.78 12.78
CA MET A 56 -2.52 -6.76 11.33
C MET A 56 -1.38 -7.48 10.60
N MET A 57 -0.13 -7.27 11.02
CA MET A 57 1.03 -7.94 10.41
C MET A 57 1.03 -9.45 10.66
N GLN A 58 0.65 -9.90 11.85
CA GLN A 58 0.54 -11.32 12.17
C GLN A 58 -0.57 -11.99 11.36
N LYS A 59 -1.73 -11.35 11.25
CA LYS A 59 -2.82 -11.81 10.38
C LYS A 59 -2.35 -11.91 8.93
N LEU A 60 -1.74 -10.85 8.39
CA LEU A 60 -1.27 -10.81 7.02
C LEU A 60 -0.24 -11.93 6.72
N ARG A 61 0.73 -12.16 7.62
CA ARG A 61 1.71 -13.26 7.45
C ARG A 61 1.07 -14.64 7.43
N LYS A 62 -0.04 -14.82 8.15
CA LYS A 62 -0.79 -16.08 8.17
C LYS A 62 -1.59 -16.27 6.89
N ASP A 63 -2.22 -15.19 6.40
CA ASP A 63 -3.14 -15.22 5.27
C ASP A 63 -2.41 -15.24 3.92
N VAL A 64 -1.22 -14.63 3.84
CA VAL A 64 -0.41 -14.54 2.61
C VAL A 64 0.94 -15.19 2.81
N ARG A 65 1.15 -16.33 2.14
CA ARG A 65 2.47 -16.98 2.07
C ARG A 65 3.32 -16.28 1.02
N ALA A 66 4.47 -15.75 1.44
CA ALA A 66 5.43 -15.09 0.57
C ALA A 66 6.87 -15.53 0.87
N ASP A 67 7.71 -15.57 -0.16
CA ASP A 67 9.13 -15.89 -0.06
C ASP A 67 9.96 -14.66 0.37
N TYR A 68 9.48 -13.47 -0.02
CA TYR A 68 10.08 -12.19 0.30
C TYR A 68 9.02 -11.27 0.91
N ALA A 69 9.41 -10.45 1.88
CA ALA A 69 8.49 -9.52 2.50
C ALA A 69 9.18 -8.23 2.94
N ALA A 70 8.55 -7.09 2.67
CA ALA A 70 8.99 -5.79 3.15
C ALA A 70 7.80 -4.93 3.58
N CYS A 71 8.02 -4.11 4.61
CA CYS A 71 7.09 -3.10 5.07
C CYS A 71 7.69 -1.72 4.79
N VAL A 72 6.98 -0.93 4.01
CA VAL A 72 7.45 0.34 3.45
C VAL A 72 6.72 1.48 4.15
N PHE A 73 7.46 2.45 4.65
CA PHE A 73 6.93 3.65 5.29
C PHE A 73 7.36 4.89 4.52
N ASP A 74 6.57 5.95 4.64
CA ASP A 74 6.96 7.27 4.17
C ASP A 74 8.17 7.76 4.95
N ALA A 75 9.12 8.35 4.22
CA ALA A 75 10.22 9.04 4.85
C ALA A 75 9.76 10.41 5.38
N PRO A 76 10.33 10.91 6.48
CA PRO A 76 10.07 12.28 6.91
C PRO A 76 10.64 13.27 5.89
N GLY A 77 9.93 14.37 5.69
CA GLY A 77 10.36 15.48 4.84
C GLY A 77 9.51 15.64 3.59
N LYS A 78 9.98 16.51 2.70
CA LYS A 78 9.34 16.77 1.41
C LYS A 78 9.72 15.72 0.38
N THR A 79 8.83 15.54 -0.58
CA THR A 79 9.01 14.72 -1.77
C THR A 79 9.14 15.61 -3.01
N PHE A 80 9.43 15.01 -4.16
CA PHE A 80 9.40 15.74 -5.43
C PHE A 80 7.99 16.26 -5.79
N ARG A 81 6.91 15.69 -5.22
CA ARG A 81 5.54 16.14 -5.46
C ARG A 81 5.28 17.51 -4.86
N ASP A 82 5.87 17.81 -3.69
CA ASP A 82 5.77 19.13 -3.04
C ASP A 82 6.35 20.26 -3.92
N ASP A 83 7.41 19.97 -4.67
CA ASP A 83 8.04 20.94 -5.57
C ASP A 83 7.24 21.09 -6.89
N LEU A 84 6.62 20.01 -7.36
CA LEU A 84 5.82 19.99 -8.57
C LEU A 84 4.47 20.69 -8.39
N TYR A 85 3.81 20.45 -7.26
CA TYR A 85 2.50 21.00 -6.95
C TYR A 85 2.43 21.38 -5.45
N PRO A 86 2.67 22.65 -5.10
CA PRO A 86 2.75 23.10 -3.70
C PRO A 86 1.47 22.90 -2.86
N GLU A 87 0.33 22.71 -3.50
CA GLU A 87 -0.96 22.43 -2.83
C GLU A 87 -1.20 20.93 -2.61
N TYR A 88 -0.29 20.07 -3.07
CA TYR A 88 -0.36 18.62 -2.87
C TYR A 88 -0.43 18.28 -1.38
N LYS A 89 -1.45 17.51 -0.97
CA LYS A 89 -1.72 17.11 0.42
C LYS A 89 -1.82 18.28 1.41
N ALA A 90 -1.95 19.53 0.95
CA ALA A 90 -1.92 20.73 1.80
C ALA A 90 -3.11 20.81 2.77
N THR A 91 -4.22 20.13 2.47
CA THR A 91 -5.42 20.05 3.31
C THR A 91 -5.38 18.89 4.31
N ARG A 92 -4.36 18.02 4.27
CA ARG A 92 -4.23 16.91 5.22
C ARG A 92 -3.94 17.45 6.61
N SER A 93 -4.68 16.95 7.60
CA SER A 93 -4.44 17.29 9.00
C SER A 93 -3.06 16.80 9.45
N PRO A 94 -2.36 17.55 10.32
CA PRO A 94 -1.09 17.10 10.85
C PRO A 94 -1.28 15.79 11.61
N MET A 95 -0.25 14.92 11.55
CA MET A 95 -0.26 13.67 12.29
C MET A 95 -0.42 13.94 13.80
N PRO A 96 -1.36 13.25 14.48
CA PRO A 96 -1.54 13.35 15.93
C PRO A 96 -0.25 13.01 16.69
N ASP A 97 0.04 13.73 17.77
CA ASP A 97 1.29 13.56 18.53
C ASP A 97 1.42 12.15 19.11
N ASP A 98 0.32 11.57 19.60
CA ASP A 98 0.28 10.19 20.09
C ASP A 98 0.66 9.17 18.99
N LEU A 99 0.29 9.44 17.73
CA LEU A 99 0.67 8.59 16.60
C LEU A 99 2.14 8.81 16.23
N ARG A 100 2.58 10.07 16.17
CA ARG A 100 3.96 10.44 15.87
C ARG A 100 4.95 9.79 16.84
N ALA A 101 4.63 9.79 18.14
CA ALA A 101 5.44 9.16 19.18
C ALA A 101 5.55 7.63 19.03
N GLN A 102 4.62 6.99 18.31
CA GLN A 102 4.61 5.54 18.10
C GLN A 102 5.35 5.09 16.83
N ILE A 103 5.74 5.99 15.91
CA ILE A 103 6.37 5.61 14.63
C ILE A 103 7.67 4.81 14.84
N GLU A 104 8.60 5.35 15.62
CA GLU A 104 9.91 4.70 15.83
C GLU A 104 9.77 3.34 16.55
N PRO A 105 8.98 3.23 17.64
CA PRO A 105 8.65 1.93 18.23
C PRO A 105 7.98 0.96 17.24
N ILE A 106 7.10 1.45 16.36
CA ILE A 106 6.49 0.61 15.32
C ILE A 106 7.55 0.08 14.36
N HIS A 107 8.46 0.91 13.86
CA HIS A 107 9.55 0.45 13.01
C HIS A 107 10.41 -0.61 13.70
N GLU A 108 10.72 -0.44 14.99
CA GLU A 108 11.46 -1.43 15.78
C GLU A 108 10.70 -2.75 15.89
N VAL A 109 9.44 -2.73 16.31
CA VAL A 109 8.60 -3.92 16.45
C VAL A 109 8.44 -4.65 15.12
N VAL A 110 8.25 -3.93 14.02
CA VAL A 110 8.13 -4.52 12.67
C VAL A 110 9.41 -5.28 12.29
N ARG A 111 10.60 -4.72 12.60
CA ARG A 111 11.87 -5.43 12.41
C ARG A 111 11.98 -6.66 13.30
N LEU A 112 11.57 -6.57 14.56
CA LEU A 112 11.59 -7.69 15.51
C LEU A 112 10.62 -8.82 15.12
N LEU A 113 9.51 -8.49 14.46
CA LEU A 113 8.62 -9.47 13.82
C LEU A 113 9.26 -10.14 12.58
N GLY A 114 10.47 -9.74 12.19
CA GLY A 114 11.24 -10.32 11.10
C GLY A 114 10.88 -9.77 9.72
N TRP A 115 10.35 -8.55 9.65
CA TRP A 115 10.09 -7.88 8.37
C TRP A 115 11.24 -6.94 8.02
N LYS A 116 11.54 -6.83 6.72
CA LYS A 116 12.40 -5.76 6.22
C LYS A 116 11.63 -4.45 6.28
N VAL A 117 12.12 -3.48 7.05
CA VAL A 117 11.57 -2.11 7.07
C VAL A 117 12.32 -1.24 6.07
N LEU A 118 11.59 -0.54 5.21
CA LEU A 118 12.12 0.37 4.20
C LEU A 118 11.43 1.74 4.33
N TYR A 119 12.21 2.80 4.16
CA TYR A 119 11.75 4.16 3.92
C TYR A 119 12.89 4.85 3.17
N VAL A 120 12.57 5.54 2.08
CA VAL A 120 13.57 6.17 1.21
C VAL A 120 13.30 7.67 1.20
N PRO A 121 14.27 8.51 1.58
CA PRO A 121 14.09 9.96 1.55
C PRO A 121 13.66 10.47 0.17
N SER A 122 12.91 11.57 0.17
CA SER A 122 12.50 12.32 -1.03
C SER A 122 11.47 11.64 -1.95
N VAL A 123 10.97 10.45 -1.60
CA VAL A 123 9.89 9.74 -2.30
C VAL A 123 8.88 9.18 -1.30
N GLU A 124 7.68 8.84 -1.77
CA GLU A 124 6.63 8.25 -0.94
C GLU A 124 6.75 6.73 -0.88
N ALA A 125 6.06 6.13 0.10
CA ALA A 125 6.00 4.67 0.21
C ALA A 125 5.49 4.02 -1.09
N ASP A 126 4.54 4.66 -1.77
CA ASP A 126 3.96 4.18 -3.03
C ASP A 126 4.99 4.10 -4.16
N ASP A 127 5.93 5.04 -4.23
CA ASP A 127 7.01 5.04 -5.22
C ASP A 127 7.96 3.85 -4.99
N VAL A 128 8.28 3.58 -3.73
CA VAL A 128 9.14 2.45 -3.33
C VAL A 128 8.42 1.13 -3.61
N ILE A 129 7.12 1.03 -3.29
CA ILE A 129 6.29 -0.15 -3.57
C ILE A 129 6.21 -0.39 -5.08
N GLY A 130 5.92 0.64 -5.87
CA GLY A 130 5.87 0.58 -7.33
C GLY A 130 7.21 0.12 -7.92
N THR A 131 8.31 0.70 -7.47
CA THR A 131 9.66 0.33 -7.90
C THR A 131 9.95 -1.15 -7.62
N LEU A 132 9.69 -1.62 -6.40
CA LEU A 132 9.94 -3.01 -6.02
C LEU A 132 9.03 -3.99 -6.77
N SER A 133 7.78 -3.60 -7.04
CA SER A 133 6.82 -4.40 -7.81
C SER A 133 7.29 -4.59 -9.26
N CYS A 134 7.76 -3.51 -9.90
CA CYS A 134 8.34 -3.57 -11.24
C CYS A 134 9.58 -4.46 -11.29
N MET A 135 10.51 -4.28 -10.35
CA MET A 135 11.71 -5.11 -10.24
C MET A 135 11.40 -6.59 -9.98
N ALA A 136 10.36 -6.88 -9.21
CA ALA A 136 9.90 -8.25 -8.96
C ALA A 136 9.33 -8.88 -10.24
N LYS A 137 8.48 -8.14 -10.97
CA LYS A 137 7.94 -8.57 -12.27
C LYS A 137 9.05 -8.92 -13.27
N GLU A 138 10.06 -8.05 -13.40
CA GLU A 138 11.22 -8.30 -14.29
C GLU A 138 12.00 -9.59 -13.94
N ARG A 139 11.89 -10.05 -12.69
CA ARG A 139 12.52 -11.27 -12.17
C ARG A 139 11.59 -12.47 -12.14
N GLY A 140 10.36 -12.35 -12.67
CA GLY A 140 9.35 -13.40 -12.63
C GLY A 140 8.83 -13.71 -11.22
N ILE A 141 8.87 -12.74 -10.32
CA ILE A 141 8.36 -12.85 -8.94
C ILE A 141 6.98 -12.18 -8.90
N HIS A 142 5.96 -12.90 -8.41
CA HIS A 142 4.65 -12.31 -8.18
C HIS A 142 4.69 -11.33 -7.02
N THR A 143 3.93 -10.24 -7.12
CA THR A 143 3.86 -9.25 -6.04
C THR A 143 2.44 -9.18 -5.48
N VAL A 144 2.33 -9.31 -4.17
CA VAL A 144 1.13 -8.97 -3.42
C VAL A 144 1.41 -7.68 -2.67
N ILE A 145 0.67 -6.64 -2.98
CA ILE A 145 0.75 -5.36 -2.28
C ILE A 145 -0.40 -5.32 -1.27
N SER A 146 -0.10 -5.14 0.02
CA SER A 146 -1.13 -4.95 1.04
C SER A 146 -1.26 -3.48 1.39
N SER A 147 -2.30 -2.84 0.83
CA SER A 147 -2.68 -1.47 1.11
C SER A 147 -4.17 -1.26 0.84
N GLY A 148 -4.76 -0.29 1.53
CA GLY A 148 -6.10 0.21 1.20
C GLY A 148 -6.09 1.25 0.09
N ASP A 149 -4.92 1.81 -0.23
CA ASP A 149 -4.79 2.88 -1.19
C ASP A 149 -5.25 2.43 -2.58
N LYS A 150 -6.18 3.19 -3.16
CA LYS A 150 -6.72 2.93 -4.49
C LYS A 150 -5.68 3.26 -5.57
N ASP A 151 -4.74 4.16 -5.30
CA ASP A 151 -3.81 4.67 -6.30
C ASP A 151 -2.84 3.57 -6.74
N LEU A 152 -2.50 2.65 -5.84
CA LEU A 152 -1.70 1.46 -6.11
C LEU A 152 -2.39 0.47 -7.08
N SER A 153 -3.68 0.64 -7.36
CA SER A 153 -4.39 -0.16 -8.38
C SER A 153 -3.79 0.00 -9.78
N GLN A 154 -3.09 1.10 -10.04
CA GLN A 154 -2.37 1.32 -11.30
C GLN A 154 -1.24 0.30 -11.54
N LEU A 155 -0.72 -0.32 -10.47
CA LEU A 155 0.36 -1.31 -10.55
C LEU A 155 -0.15 -2.71 -10.90
N VAL A 156 -1.46 -2.94 -10.77
CA VAL A 156 -2.09 -4.26 -10.92
C VAL A 156 -1.93 -4.76 -12.35
N ASN A 157 -1.51 -6.02 -12.48
CA ASN A 157 -1.35 -6.72 -13.75
C ASN A 157 -1.31 -8.24 -13.51
N GLU A 158 -0.95 -9.04 -14.51
CA GLU A 158 -0.86 -10.50 -14.41
C GLU A 158 0.13 -11.01 -13.33
N HIS A 159 1.06 -10.16 -12.89
CA HIS A 159 2.05 -10.47 -11.84
C HIS A 159 1.79 -9.76 -10.51
N VAL A 160 0.93 -8.74 -10.47
CA VAL A 160 0.76 -7.85 -9.31
C VAL A 160 -0.70 -7.77 -8.91
N VAL A 161 -0.99 -8.05 -7.64
CA VAL A 161 -2.31 -7.86 -7.03
C VAL A 161 -2.22 -6.94 -5.83
N VAL A 162 -3.26 -6.13 -5.61
CA VAL A 162 -3.39 -5.30 -4.41
C VAL A 162 -4.47 -5.89 -3.51
N ILE A 163 -4.20 -6.04 -2.22
CA ILE A 163 -5.16 -6.56 -1.23
C ILE A 163 -5.39 -5.54 -0.11
N ASP A 164 -6.66 -5.34 0.24
CA ASP A 164 -7.06 -4.61 1.43
C ASP A 164 -7.66 -5.59 2.44
N THR A 165 -6.85 -5.98 3.44
CA THR A 165 -7.17 -7.00 4.45
C THR A 165 -8.23 -6.58 5.47
N MET A 166 -8.69 -5.33 5.44
CA MET A 166 -9.72 -4.83 6.34
C MET A 166 -11.11 -4.88 5.73
N ASN A 167 -11.19 -4.56 4.44
CA ASN A 167 -12.43 -4.58 3.68
C ASN A 167 -12.60 -5.90 2.91
N ASP A 168 -11.69 -6.86 3.12
CA ASP A 168 -11.58 -8.13 2.41
C ASP A 168 -11.67 -7.95 0.88
N ARG A 169 -11.01 -6.90 0.38
CA ARG A 169 -10.99 -6.57 -1.06
C ARG A 169 -9.71 -7.09 -1.70
N VAL A 170 -9.87 -7.63 -2.90
CA VAL A 170 -8.76 -8.01 -3.78
C VAL A 170 -8.93 -7.24 -5.09
N ARG A 171 -7.90 -6.49 -5.44
CA ARG A 171 -7.75 -5.76 -6.70
C ARG A 171 -6.74 -6.51 -7.55
N ASP A 172 -7.24 -7.54 -8.22
CA ASP A 172 -6.64 -8.05 -9.45
C ASP A 172 -7.23 -7.26 -10.65
N ILE A 173 -6.88 -7.65 -11.89
CA ILE A 173 -7.36 -6.94 -13.09
C ILE A 173 -8.89 -6.81 -13.09
N ALA A 174 -9.60 -7.90 -12.80
CA ALA A 174 -11.06 -7.93 -12.80
C ALA A 174 -11.64 -7.12 -11.64
N GLY A 175 -11.02 -7.17 -10.46
CA GLY A 175 -11.41 -6.38 -9.28
C GLY A 175 -11.27 -4.88 -9.51
N VAL A 176 -10.18 -4.45 -10.17
CA VAL A 176 -9.99 -3.04 -10.55
C VAL A 176 -11.05 -2.61 -11.57
N GLU A 177 -11.29 -3.40 -12.61
CA GLU A 177 -12.34 -3.09 -13.60
C GLU A 177 -13.73 -3.00 -12.96
N ALA A 178 -14.05 -3.90 -12.03
CA ALA A 178 -15.32 -3.90 -11.33
C ALA A 178 -15.47 -2.69 -10.39
N GLU A 179 -14.40 -2.27 -9.73
CA GLU A 179 -14.42 -1.14 -8.78
C GLU A 179 -14.43 0.22 -9.47
N PHE A 180 -13.63 0.40 -10.53
CA PHE A 180 -13.41 1.71 -11.16
C PHE A 180 -14.04 1.87 -12.54
N GLY A 181 -14.47 0.77 -13.18
CA GLY A 181 -15.03 0.77 -14.54
C GLY A 181 -13.98 0.85 -15.65
N VAL A 182 -12.69 0.80 -15.32
CA VAL A 182 -11.56 0.82 -16.24
C VAL A 182 -10.49 -0.21 -15.82
N PRO A 183 -9.71 -0.77 -16.77
CA PRO A 183 -8.61 -1.66 -16.44
C PRO A 183 -7.47 -0.94 -15.70
N PRO A 184 -6.63 -1.67 -14.95
CA PRO A 184 -5.46 -1.11 -14.25
C PRO A 184 -4.58 -0.21 -15.12
N ARG A 185 -4.37 -0.59 -16.39
CA ARG A 185 -3.56 0.18 -17.36
C ARG A 185 -4.09 1.60 -17.64
N LEU A 186 -5.35 1.88 -17.32
CA LEU A 186 -6.00 3.19 -17.49
C LEU A 186 -6.25 3.92 -16.16
N MET A 187 -5.80 3.37 -15.02
CA MET A 187 -6.03 3.97 -13.71
C MET A 187 -5.35 5.33 -13.55
N VAL A 188 -4.18 5.53 -14.16
CA VAL A 188 -3.48 6.83 -14.14
C VAL A 188 -4.30 7.89 -14.88
N ASP A 189 -4.77 7.56 -16.09
CA ASP A 189 -5.60 8.48 -16.87
C ASP A 189 -6.94 8.77 -16.16
N TYR A 190 -7.54 7.74 -15.56
CA TYR A 190 -8.75 7.88 -14.77
C TYR A 190 -8.56 8.85 -13.60
N GLN A 191 -7.51 8.67 -12.80
CA GLN A 191 -7.21 9.56 -11.68
C GLN A 191 -6.86 10.98 -12.15
N THR A 192 -6.16 11.11 -13.28
CA THR A 192 -5.85 12.43 -13.87
C THR A 192 -7.12 13.18 -14.28
N LEU A 193 -8.11 12.46 -14.83
CA LEU A 193 -9.39 13.04 -15.23
C LEU A 193 -10.26 13.43 -14.04
N VAL A 194 -10.35 12.56 -13.04
CA VAL A 194 -11.26 12.74 -11.88
C VAL A 194 -10.65 13.63 -10.80
N GLY A 195 -9.32 13.63 -10.68
CA GLY A 195 -8.59 14.21 -9.54
C GLY A 195 -8.65 13.34 -8.30
N ASP A 196 -7.99 13.82 -7.25
CA ASP A 196 -8.00 13.22 -5.92
C ASP A 196 -8.18 14.31 -4.85
N SER A 197 -9.36 14.35 -4.22
CA SER A 197 -9.64 15.33 -3.16
C SER A 197 -8.92 15.04 -1.84
N VAL A 198 -8.54 13.80 -1.56
CA VAL A 198 -7.78 13.41 -0.35
C VAL A 198 -6.35 13.95 -0.43
N ASP A 199 -5.80 13.97 -1.64
CA ASP A 199 -4.47 14.50 -1.95
C ASP A 199 -4.48 15.95 -2.45
N ASN A 200 -5.66 16.56 -2.48
CA ASN A 200 -5.89 17.91 -2.98
C ASN A 200 -5.43 18.09 -4.44
N VAL A 201 -5.45 17.03 -5.25
CA VAL A 201 -5.13 17.04 -6.68
C VAL A 201 -6.41 17.35 -7.47
N PRO A 202 -6.47 18.47 -8.22
CA PRO A 202 -7.65 18.79 -9.02
C PRO A 202 -7.76 17.85 -10.22
N GLY A 203 -9.00 17.47 -10.55
CA GLY A 203 -9.34 16.80 -11.80
C GLY A 203 -9.65 17.80 -12.92
N VAL A 204 -10.06 17.27 -14.07
CA VAL A 204 -10.55 18.08 -15.18
C VAL A 204 -11.95 18.61 -14.86
N ASP A 205 -12.19 19.90 -15.10
CA ASP A 205 -13.49 20.54 -14.81
C ASP A 205 -14.64 19.75 -15.45
N LYS A 206 -15.67 19.46 -14.64
CA LYS A 206 -16.87 18.69 -15.01
C LYS A 206 -16.63 17.24 -15.45
N VAL A 207 -15.44 16.68 -15.23
CA VAL A 207 -15.15 15.27 -15.51
C VAL A 207 -15.18 14.47 -14.19
N GLY A 208 -16.37 13.99 -13.84
CA GLY A 208 -16.52 13.03 -12.73
C GLY A 208 -16.24 11.57 -13.15
N PRO A 209 -16.28 10.62 -12.20
CA PRO A 209 -16.01 9.20 -12.44
C PRO A 209 -16.71 8.60 -13.66
N LYS A 210 -18.01 8.86 -13.83
CA LYS A 210 -18.79 8.30 -14.95
C LYS A 210 -18.34 8.85 -16.31
N THR A 211 -18.03 10.15 -16.37
CA THR A 211 -17.56 10.80 -17.59
C THR A 211 -16.16 10.30 -17.94
N ALA A 212 -15.27 10.18 -16.95
CA ALA A 212 -13.93 9.63 -17.14
C ALA A 212 -13.98 8.20 -17.70
N VAL A 213 -14.78 7.31 -17.10
CA VAL A 213 -14.96 5.93 -17.59
C VAL A 213 -15.41 5.92 -19.05
N LYS A 214 -16.43 6.73 -19.41
CA LYS A 214 -16.92 6.79 -20.79
C LYS A 214 -15.83 7.21 -21.77
N LEU A 215 -15.08 8.26 -21.45
CA LEU A 215 -13.99 8.77 -22.30
C LEU A 215 -12.89 7.72 -22.46
N LEU A 216 -12.50 7.04 -21.38
CA LEU A 216 -11.45 6.03 -21.40
C LEU A 216 -11.86 4.74 -22.12
N GLN A 217 -13.14 4.36 -22.05
CA GLN A 217 -13.65 3.24 -22.84
C GLN A 217 -13.70 3.55 -24.34
N GLU A 218 -13.90 4.82 -24.71
CA GLU A 218 -14.00 5.25 -26.11
C GLU A 218 -12.63 5.50 -26.75
N TYR A 219 -11.66 6.02 -25.97
CA TYR A 219 -10.38 6.53 -26.50
C TYR A 219 -9.12 5.92 -25.88
N GLY A 220 -9.23 5.05 -24.86
CA GLY A 220 -8.10 4.46 -24.11
C GLY A 220 -7.76 3.02 -24.48
#